data_AF-A0A7X8GYE6-F1
#
_entry.id   AF-A0A7X8GYE6-F1
#
_cell.length_a   1.000
_cell.length_b   1.000
_cell.length_c   1.000
_cell.angle_alpha   90.00
_cell.angle_beta   90.00
_cell.angle_gamma   90.00
#
_symmetry.space_group_name_H-M   'P 1'
#
loop_
_entity.id
_entity.type
_entity.pdbx_description
1 polymer ?
#
loop_
_entity_poly.entity_id
_entity_poly.type
_entity_poly.pdbx_seq_one_letter_code
_entity_poly.pdbx_strand_id
1 'polypeptide(L)'
;MTFKDLQNLYDKKKTLFGKNAYKHISEVFEEAKALHKKDFRGRDHEQSWRSFKGKNLEKLVEYIITDEIKSIGLDVVNGNSLERTECANLSKKLGKVKRNLLIDFGGECGCHMPDVDIVVFNPEDSMVVAALSVKVTLRERIAQTGYWKLKLAADKNTKHIRVFFVTPDEDGTLTKKNPVKKGRAIVEKDLDGGYVMTETKIETSDKIKMFDKLVADLKKLIK
;
A
#
# COMPACT_ATOMS: atom_id res chain seq x y z
N MET A 1 22.90 2.91 -1.72
CA MET A 1 21.92 2.33 -0.78
C MET A 1 21.03 1.35 -1.51
N THR A 2 20.87 0.15 -0.96
CA THR A 2 20.01 -0.91 -1.46
C THR A 2 18.72 -1.02 -0.65
N PHE A 3 17.75 -1.80 -1.12
CA PHE A 3 16.57 -2.14 -0.30
C PHE A 3 16.95 -2.92 0.96
N LYS A 4 17.99 -3.77 0.91
CA LYS A 4 18.46 -4.52 2.08
C LYS A 4 18.96 -3.61 3.18
N ASP A 5 19.64 -2.51 2.82
CA ASP A 5 20.04 -1.49 3.78
C ASP A 5 18.83 -0.86 4.47
N LEU A 6 17.77 -0.57 3.69
CA LEU A 6 16.52 -0.01 4.23
C LEU A 6 15.82 -0.99 5.18
N GLN A 7 15.77 -2.28 4.82
CA GLN A 7 15.25 -3.33 5.71
C GLN A 7 16.03 -3.38 7.02
N ASN A 8 17.37 -3.36 6.96
CA ASN A 8 18.21 -3.37 8.16
C ASN A 8 17.97 -2.13 9.04
N LEU A 9 17.72 -0.95 8.46
CA LEU A 9 17.34 0.25 9.22
C LEU A 9 15.99 0.05 9.92
N TYR A 10 15.01 -0.50 9.22
CA TYR A 10 13.71 -0.81 9.81
C TYR A 10 13.81 -1.87 10.92
N ASP A 11 14.60 -2.93 10.72
CA ASP A 11 14.80 -3.99 11.72
C ASP A 11 15.44 -3.45 13.00
N LYS A 12 16.33 -2.46 12.90
CA LYS A 12 16.83 -1.73 14.09
C LYS A 12 15.70 -1.02 14.83
N LYS A 13 14.79 -0.33 14.12
CA LYS A 13 13.59 0.27 14.75
C LYS A 13 12.68 -0.81 15.34
N LYS A 14 12.56 -1.98 14.71
CA LYS A 14 11.81 -3.14 15.23
C LYS A 14 12.38 -3.66 16.54
N THR A 15 13.70 -3.75 16.66
CA THR A 15 14.38 -4.10 17.92
C THR A 15 14.15 -3.07 19.02
N LEU A 16 14.16 -1.78 18.68
CA LEU A 16 14.01 -0.69 19.67
C LEU A 16 12.56 -0.47 20.12
N PHE A 17 11.60 -0.52 19.18
CA PHE A 17 10.21 -0.08 19.40
C PHE A 17 9.19 -1.23 19.32
N GLY A 18 9.61 -2.44 18.99
CA GLY A 18 8.75 -3.62 18.87
C GLY A 18 7.59 -3.38 17.90
N LYS A 19 6.35 -3.60 18.37
CA LYS A 19 5.13 -3.41 17.59
C LYS A 19 4.88 -1.96 17.15
N ASN A 20 5.57 -0.98 17.74
CA ASN A 20 5.43 0.43 17.37
C ASN A 20 6.44 0.88 16.30
N ALA A 21 7.33 0.01 15.82
CA ALA A 21 8.37 0.38 14.86
C ALA A 21 7.84 1.01 13.57
N TYR A 22 6.63 0.62 13.13
CA TYR A 22 5.98 1.21 11.97
C TYR A 22 5.76 2.74 12.09
N LYS A 23 5.68 3.29 13.32
CA LYS A 23 5.49 4.74 13.54
C LYS A 23 6.73 5.54 13.12
N HIS A 24 7.91 4.93 13.20
CA HIS A 24 9.20 5.54 12.92
C HIS A 24 9.62 5.39 11.46
N ILE A 25 8.69 5.08 10.54
CA ILE A 25 9.02 4.85 9.13
C ILE A 25 9.63 6.10 8.49
N SER A 26 9.18 7.30 8.87
CA SER A 26 9.77 8.55 8.38
C SER A 26 11.21 8.71 8.85
N GLU A 27 11.54 8.35 10.09
CA GLU A 27 12.93 8.34 10.58
C GLU A 27 13.81 7.36 9.79
N VAL A 28 13.29 6.15 9.51
CA VAL A 28 13.98 5.16 8.66
C VAL A 28 14.32 5.77 7.30
N PHE A 29 13.39 6.52 6.71
CA PHE A 29 13.64 7.19 5.43
C PHE A 29 14.58 8.39 5.52
N GLU A 30 14.61 9.13 6.63
CA GLU A 30 15.61 10.19 6.83
C GLU A 30 17.02 9.63 6.97
N GLU A 31 17.21 8.56 7.75
CA GLU A 31 18.48 7.84 7.85
C GLU A 31 18.91 7.27 6.49
N ALA A 32 17.96 6.68 5.76
CA ALA A 32 18.16 6.18 4.41
C ALA A 32 18.55 7.30 3.42
N LYS A 33 17.97 8.50 3.52
CA LYS A 33 18.30 9.65 2.65
C LYS A 33 19.76 10.04 2.79
N ALA A 34 20.27 10.05 4.03
CA ALA A 34 21.67 10.34 4.31
C ALA A 34 22.62 9.31 3.67
N LEU A 35 22.29 8.01 3.75
CA LEU A 35 23.07 6.95 3.10
C LEU A 35 22.98 7.05 1.57
N HIS A 36 21.78 7.23 1.02
CA HIS A 36 21.57 7.38 -0.40
C HIS A 36 22.34 8.57 -0.98
N LYS A 37 22.45 9.68 -0.24
CA LYS A 37 23.21 10.86 -0.67
C LYS A 37 24.70 10.58 -0.81
N LYS A 38 25.29 9.75 0.06
CA LYS A 38 26.71 9.38 0.01
C LYS A 38 27.06 8.60 -1.27
N ASP A 39 26.15 7.74 -1.71
CA ASP A 39 26.36 6.91 -2.90
C ASP A 39 25.92 7.59 -4.21
N PHE A 40 25.30 8.77 -4.12
CA PHE A 40 24.68 9.42 -5.27
C PHE A 40 25.73 10.05 -6.19
N ARG A 41 25.73 9.61 -7.45
CA ARG A 41 26.55 10.17 -8.54
C ARG A 41 25.61 10.65 -9.64
N GLY A 42 25.12 11.88 -9.52
CA GLY A 42 24.17 12.45 -10.47
C GLY A 42 23.93 13.94 -10.24
N ARG A 43 23.03 14.52 -11.04
CA ARG A 43 22.76 15.98 -11.02
C ARG A 43 21.65 16.39 -10.05
N ASP A 44 20.61 15.56 -9.88
CA ASP A 44 19.47 15.86 -9.03
C ASP A 44 19.25 14.72 -8.02
N HIS A 45 19.80 14.90 -6.81
CA HIS A 45 19.66 13.94 -5.72
C HIS A 45 18.21 13.86 -5.23
N GLU A 46 17.47 14.97 -5.22
CA GLU A 46 16.10 15.00 -4.70
C GLU A 46 15.14 14.24 -5.59
N GLN A 47 15.26 14.38 -6.92
CA GLN A 47 14.46 13.59 -7.85
C GLN A 47 14.77 12.09 -7.73
N SER A 48 16.05 11.74 -7.66
CA SER A 48 16.49 10.35 -7.47
C SER A 48 15.97 9.77 -6.14
N TRP A 49 16.07 10.56 -5.06
CA TRP A 49 15.57 10.19 -3.74
C TRP A 49 14.06 9.99 -3.70
N ARG A 50 13.27 10.88 -4.33
CA ARG A 50 11.81 10.75 -4.38
C ARG A 50 11.38 9.44 -5.05
N SER A 51 12.03 9.08 -6.16
CA SER A 51 11.79 7.81 -6.85
C SER A 51 12.19 6.60 -5.98
N PHE A 52 13.36 6.66 -5.34
CA PHE A 52 13.83 5.62 -4.42
C PHE A 52 12.88 5.45 -3.21
N LYS A 53 12.46 6.55 -2.59
CA LYS A 53 11.62 6.56 -1.39
C LYS A 53 10.25 5.93 -1.67
N GLY A 54 9.57 6.34 -2.75
CA GLY A 54 8.27 5.78 -3.11
C GLY A 54 8.32 4.28 -3.33
N LYS A 55 9.19 3.83 -4.26
CA LYS A 55 9.32 2.41 -4.61
C LYS A 55 9.72 1.53 -3.43
N ASN A 56 10.59 2.02 -2.55
CA ASN A 56 11.03 1.23 -1.41
C ASN A 56 10.07 1.31 -0.21
N LEU A 57 9.20 2.32 -0.13
CA LEU A 57 8.11 2.32 0.85
C LEU A 57 7.13 1.18 0.54
N GLU A 58 6.74 0.99 -0.73
CA GLU A 58 5.89 -0.12 -1.16
C GLU A 58 6.47 -1.47 -0.72
N LYS A 59 7.74 -1.72 -1.06
CA LYS A 59 8.46 -2.94 -0.68
C LYS A 59 8.60 -3.11 0.84
N LEU A 60 8.82 -2.01 1.56
CA LEU A 60 8.98 -2.06 3.01
C LEU A 60 7.65 -2.37 3.69
N VAL A 61 6.53 -1.78 3.23
CA VAL A 61 5.19 -2.14 3.70
C VAL A 61 4.89 -3.62 3.43
N GLU A 62 5.19 -4.12 2.23
CA GLU A 62 5.06 -5.54 1.89
C GLU A 62 5.87 -6.42 2.85
N TYR A 63 7.14 -6.08 3.11
CA TYR A 63 7.98 -6.77 4.09
C TYR A 63 7.39 -6.79 5.50
N ILE A 64 6.83 -5.66 5.96
CA ILE A 64 6.28 -5.51 7.31
C ILE A 64 5.04 -6.39 7.51
N ILE A 65 4.15 -6.45 6.52
CA ILE A 65 2.84 -7.10 6.69
C ILE A 65 2.82 -8.57 6.29
N THR A 66 3.80 -9.05 5.51
CA THR A 66 3.75 -10.39 4.89
C THR A 66 3.53 -11.50 5.92
N ASP A 67 4.32 -11.56 6.99
CA ASP A 67 4.23 -12.63 7.98
C ASP A 67 2.92 -12.55 8.78
N GLU A 68 2.47 -11.33 9.11
CA GLU A 68 1.23 -11.12 9.85
C GLU A 68 0.00 -11.50 9.01
N ILE A 69 -0.01 -11.16 7.71
CA ILE A 69 -1.08 -11.55 6.78
C ILE A 69 -1.09 -13.07 6.55
N LYS A 70 0.09 -13.70 6.41
CA LYS A 70 0.19 -15.16 6.33
C LYS A 70 -0.30 -15.85 7.59
N SER A 71 -0.05 -15.28 8.76
CA SER A 71 -0.50 -15.85 10.04
C SER A 71 -2.03 -15.90 10.19
N ILE A 72 -2.76 -15.06 9.44
CA ILE A 72 -4.24 -15.07 9.42
C ILE A 72 -4.81 -15.86 8.24
N GLY A 73 -3.99 -16.60 7.48
CA GLY A 73 -4.45 -17.46 6.39
C GLY A 73 -4.61 -16.76 5.03
N LEU A 74 -4.10 -15.54 4.87
CA LEU A 74 -4.07 -14.81 3.60
C LEU A 74 -2.66 -14.80 3.02
N ASP A 75 -2.50 -14.39 1.77
CA ASP A 75 -1.19 -14.21 1.14
C ASP A 75 -1.13 -12.87 0.41
N VAL A 76 0.09 -12.43 0.09
CA VAL A 76 0.36 -11.14 -0.54
C VAL A 76 1.16 -11.30 -1.83
N VAL A 77 0.90 -10.42 -2.79
CA VAL A 77 1.73 -10.28 -3.98
C VAL A 77 1.89 -8.82 -4.37
N ASN A 78 3.08 -8.45 -4.81
CA ASN A 78 3.38 -7.14 -5.35
C ASN A 78 2.55 -6.87 -6.61
N GLY A 79 1.75 -5.79 -6.61
CA GLY A 79 0.83 -5.46 -7.70
C GLY A 79 1.56 -5.12 -9.01
N ASN A 80 2.64 -4.33 -8.93
CA ASN A 80 3.48 -3.98 -10.09
C ASN A 80 4.07 -5.23 -10.77
N SER A 81 4.58 -6.19 -9.99
CA SER A 81 5.12 -7.44 -10.54
C SER A 81 4.03 -8.29 -11.18
N LEU A 82 2.85 -8.36 -10.55
CA LEU A 82 1.71 -9.11 -11.07
C LEU A 82 1.17 -8.50 -12.38
N GLU A 83 1.09 -7.18 -12.47
CA GLU A 83 0.67 -6.45 -13.67
C GLU A 83 1.60 -6.72 -14.86
N ARG A 84 2.91 -6.59 -14.65
CA ARG A 84 3.92 -6.66 -15.72
C ARG A 84 4.22 -8.06 -16.21
N THR A 85 3.91 -9.08 -15.41
CA THR A 85 4.19 -10.48 -15.77
C THR A 85 3.06 -11.04 -16.63
N GLU A 86 3.39 -11.53 -17.82
CA GLU A 86 2.42 -12.20 -18.68
C GLU A 86 1.81 -13.43 -17.99
N CYS A 87 0.52 -13.68 -18.22
CA CYS A 87 -0.20 -14.79 -17.58
C CYS A 87 0.45 -16.16 -17.82
N ALA A 88 1.11 -16.36 -18.97
CA ALA A 88 1.83 -17.60 -19.29
C ALA A 88 3.04 -17.86 -18.37
N ASN A 89 3.63 -16.79 -17.81
CA ASN A 89 4.80 -16.84 -16.93
C ASN A 89 4.41 -16.80 -15.44
N LEU A 90 3.12 -16.65 -15.13
CA LEU A 90 2.61 -16.71 -13.77
C LEU A 90 2.29 -18.15 -13.37
N SER A 91 2.49 -18.47 -12.09
CA SER A 91 1.92 -19.69 -11.53
C SER A 91 0.40 -19.70 -11.71
N LYS A 92 -0.22 -20.88 -11.78
CA LYS A 92 -1.69 -21.02 -11.90
C LYS A 92 -2.44 -20.17 -10.85
N LYS A 93 -1.91 -20.11 -9.63
CA LYS A 93 -2.43 -19.31 -8.52
C LYS A 93 -2.37 -17.81 -8.85
N LEU A 94 -1.20 -17.28 -9.17
CA LEU A 94 -1.04 -15.85 -9.46
C LEU A 94 -1.77 -15.43 -10.74
N GLY A 95 -1.85 -16.31 -11.75
CA GLY A 95 -2.66 -16.05 -12.94
C GLY A 95 -4.16 -15.93 -12.64
N LYS A 96 -4.68 -16.67 -11.65
CA LYS A 96 -6.04 -16.47 -11.14
C LYS A 96 -6.18 -15.16 -10.37
N VAL A 97 -5.26 -14.85 -9.46
CA VAL A 97 -5.24 -13.58 -8.71
C VAL A 97 -5.27 -12.39 -9.68
N LYS A 98 -4.43 -12.41 -10.72
CA LYS A 98 -4.38 -11.38 -11.76
C LYS A 98 -5.74 -11.22 -12.45
N ARG A 99 -6.36 -12.31 -12.90
CA ARG A 99 -7.68 -12.28 -13.55
C ARG A 99 -8.79 -11.79 -12.63
N ASN A 100 -8.76 -12.18 -11.36
CA ASN A 100 -9.73 -11.76 -10.35
C ASN A 100 -9.67 -10.25 -10.03
N LEU A 101 -8.61 -9.57 -10.48
CA LEU A 101 -8.43 -8.13 -10.26
C LEU A 101 -8.67 -7.28 -11.52
N LEU A 102 -8.86 -7.91 -12.69
CA LEU A 102 -9.05 -7.17 -13.95
C LEU A 102 -10.36 -6.37 -13.92
N ILE A 103 -10.30 -5.18 -14.50
CA ILE A 103 -11.45 -4.34 -14.81
C ILE A 103 -11.69 -4.43 -16.31
N ASP A 104 -12.89 -4.83 -16.69
CA ASP A 104 -13.33 -4.79 -18.08
C ASP A 104 -13.79 -3.37 -18.45
N PHE A 105 -13.09 -2.74 -19.39
CA PHE A 105 -13.47 -1.45 -19.96
C PHE A 105 -14.33 -1.62 -21.22
N GLY A 106 -14.51 -2.85 -21.70
CA GLY A 106 -15.31 -3.18 -22.87
C GLY A 106 -14.69 -2.77 -24.20
N GLY A 107 -15.32 -3.24 -25.28
CA GLY A 107 -14.96 -2.87 -26.65
C GLY A 107 -13.49 -3.06 -26.97
N GLU A 108 -12.89 -2.04 -27.59
CA GLU A 108 -11.48 -2.02 -28.00
C GLU A 108 -10.52 -1.79 -26.83
N CYS A 109 -11.00 -1.29 -25.69
CA CYS A 109 -10.17 -1.05 -24.51
C CYS A 109 -9.85 -2.35 -23.76
N GLY A 110 -10.73 -3.34 -23.81
CA GLY A 110 -10.51 -4.64 -23.18
C GLY A 110 -10.34 -4.57 -21.66
N CYS A 111 -9.51 -5.45 -21.10
CA CYS A 111 -9.32 -5.59 -19.65
C CYS A 111 -8.00 -4.99 -19.17
N HIS A 112 -8.04 -4.21 -18.09
CA HIS A 112 -6.86 -3.62 -17.46
C HIS A 112 -6.78 -3.94 -15.98
N MET A 113 -5.56 -4.04 -15.45
CA MET A 113 -5.34 -4.13 -14.01
C MET A 113 -5.44 -2.74 -13.38
N PRO A 114 -6.05 -2.58 -12.20
CA PRO A 114 -5.98 -1.33 -11.45
C PRO A 114 -4.56 -1.06 -10.97
N ASP A 115 -4.20 0.23 -10.83
CA ASP A 115 -2.93 0.66 -10.23
C ASP A 115 -2.99 0.41 -8.71
N VAL A 116 -2.38 -0.70 -8.29
CA VAL A 116 -2.33 -1.16 -6.90
C VAL A 116 -0.92 -1.59 -6.55
N ASP A 117 -0.48 -1.27 -5.34
CA ASP A 117 0.90 -1.51 -4.93
C ASP A 117 1.06 -2.92 -4.34
N ILE A 118 0.10 -3.36 -3.52
CA ILE A 118 0.07 -4.70 -2.90
C ILE A 118 -1.33 -5.30 -3.03
N VAL A 119 -1.39 -6.58 -3.40
CA VAL A 119 -2.64 -7.35 -3.47
C VAL A 119 -2.65 -8.40 -2.36
N VAL A 120 -3.73 -8.45 -1.58
CA VAL A 120 -3.98 -9.44 -0.54
C VAL A 120 -5.07 -10.39 -1.02
N PHE A 121 -4.79 -11.69 -0.98
CA PHE A 121 -5.70 -12.71 -1.53
C PHE A 121 -5.74 -13.96 -0.65
N ASN A 122 -6.80 -14.76 -0.80
CA ASN A 122 -6.90 -16.06 -0.17
C ASN A 122 -6.08 -17.09 -0.98
N PRO A 123 -5.05 -17.73 -0.40
CA PRO A 123 -4.17 -18.64 -1.12
C PRO A 123 -4.81 -19.98 -1.51
N GLU A 124 -5.96 -20.34 -0.95
CA GLU A 124 -6.70 -21.58 -1.22
C GLU A 124 -7.47 -21.49 -2.55
N ASP A 125 -8.22 -20.41 -2.74
CA ASP A 125 -9.11 -20.21 -3.90
C ASP A 125 -8.62 -19.12 -4.88
N SER A 126 -7.57 -18.37 -4.52
CA SER A 126 -7.01 -17.22 -5.26
C SER A 126 -7.94 -15.99 -5.32
N MET A 127 -8.96 -15.91 -4.47
CA MET A 127 -9.85 -14.75 -4.40
C MET A 127 -9.13 -13.54 -3.81
N VAL A 128 -9.22 -12.41 -4.51
CA VAL A 128 -8.64 -11.15 -3.99
C VAL A 128 -9.55 -10.62 -2.90
N VAL A 129 -8.97 -10.31 -1.74
CA VAL A 129 -9.70 -9.80 -0.57
C VAL A 129 -9.52 -8.29 -0.46
N ALA A 130 -8.29 -7.82 -0.70
CA ALA A 130 -7.99 -6.40 -0.65
C ALA A 130 -6.88 -5.99 -1.62
N ALA A 131 -6.91 -4.73 -2.04
CA ALA A 131 -5.84 -4.05 -2.72
C ALA A 131 -5.38 -2.86 -1.88
N LEU A 132 -4.07 -2.69 -1.73
CA LEU A 132 -3.46 -1.62 -0.97
C LEU A 132 -2.74 -0.68 -1.92
N SER A 133 -3.01 0.62 -1.78
CA SER A 133 -2.16 1.65 -2.33
C SER A 133 -1.27 2.25 -1.23
N VAL A 134 0.02 2.31 -1.49
CA VAL A 134 1.05 2.76 -0.56
C VAL A 134 1.67 4.04 -1.14
N LYS A 135 1.53 5.17 -0.44
CA LYS A 135 2.09 6.45 -0.92
C LYS A 135 2.67 7.25 0.25
N VAL A 136 3.82 7.87 0.02
CA VAL A 136 4.50 8.73 1.01
C VAL A 136 3.65 9.95 1.39
N THR A 137 3.07 10.59 0.36
CA THR A 137 2.15 11.74 0.47
C THR A 137 0.89 11.44 -0.33
N LEU A 138 -0.23 12.07 0.00
CA LEU A 138 -1.49 11.85 -0.71
C LEU A 138 -1.56 12.72 -1.96
N ARG A 139 -1.47 14.04 -1.77
CA ARG A 139 -1.72 15.06 -2.82
C ARG A 139 -2.94 14.69 -3.69
N GLU A 140 -2.86 14.91 -5.01
CA GLU A 140 -3.88 14.49 -5.99
C GLU A 140 -3.95 12.97 -6.19
N ARG A 141 -2.89 12.23 -5.84
CA ARG A 141 -2.77 10.78 -6.12
C ARG A 141 -3.79 9.93 -5.38
N ILE A 142 -4.32 10.42 -4.26
CA ILE A 142 -5.42 9.75 -3.55
C ILE A 142 -6.70 9.63 -4.42
N ALA A 143 -6.92 10.57 -5.35
CA ALA A 143 -8.04 10.48 -6.29
C ALA A 143 -7.87 9.29 -7.26
N GLN A 144 -6.64 8.89 -7.60
CA GLN A 144 -6.39 7.70 -8.42
C GLN A 144 -6.76 6.42 -7.66
N THR A 145 -6.41 6.32 -6.38
CA THR A 145 -6.85 5.21 -5.52
C THR A 145 -8.38 5.17 -5.41
N GLY A 146 -9.01 6.33 -5.23
CA GLY A 146 -10.48 6.46 -5.22
C GLY A 146 -11.12 5.99 -6.53
N TYR A 147 -10.55 6.39 -7.68
CA TYR A 147 -11.01 5.96 -8.99
C TYR A 147 -10.99 4.43 -9.14
N TRP A 148 -9.89 3.77 -8.76
CA TRP A 148 -9.82 2.30 -8.84
C TRP A 148 -10.79 1.61 -7.89
N LYS A 149 -11.02 2.17 -6.70
CA LYS A 149 -12.05 1.65 -5.80
C LYS A 149 -13.45 1.71 -6.41
N LEU A 150 -13.79 2.83 -7.06
CA LEU A 150 -15.08 2.97 -7.75
C LEU A 150 -15.21 1.98 -8.92
N LYS A 151 -14.12 1.76 -9.69
CA LYS A 151 -14.11 0.78 -10.77
C LYS A 151 -14.31 -0.66 -10.27
N LEU A 152 -13.59 -1.05 -9.21
CA LEU A 152 -13.78 -2.35 -8.57
C LEU A 152 -15.21 -2.49 -8.00
N ALA A 153 -15.76 -1.44 -7.40
CA ALA A 153 -17.11 -1.47 -6.84
C ALA A 153 -18.23 -1.59 -7.90
N ALA A 154 -17.98 -1.13 -9.13
CA ALA A 154 -18.96 -1.14 -10.21
C ALA A 154 -19.22 -2.53 -10.80
N ASP A 155 -18.26 -3.46 -10.71
CA ASP A 155 -18.38 -4.81 -11.26
C ASP A 155 -18.79 -5.83 -10.18
N LYS A 156 -19.79 -6.67 -10.49
CA LYS A 156 -20.28 -7.72 -9.58
C LYS A 156 -19.19 -8.71 -9.18
N ASN A 157 -18.21 -8.96 -10.05
CA ASN A 157 -17.12 -9.89 -9.82
C ASN A 157 -16.05 -9.31 -8.89
N THR A 158 -15.87 -7.98 -8.85
CA THR A 158 -14.78 -7.35 -8.08
C THR A 158 -15.25 -6.43 -6.94
N LYS A 159 -16.57 -6.16 -6.83
CA LYS A 159 -17.14 -5.27 -5.79
C LYS A 159 -16.87 -5.67 -4.35
N HIS A 160 -16.50 -6.92 -4.12
CA HIS A 160 -16.16 -7.45 -2.81
C HIS A 160 -14.73 -7.04 -2.37
N ILE A 161 -13.87 -6.65 -3.31
CA ILE A 161 -12.48 -6.27 -3.06
C ILE A 161 -12.45 -4.95 -2.30
N ARG A 162 -11.77 -4.98 -1.14
CA ARG A 162 -11.55 -3.79 -0.33
C ARG A 162 -10.34 -3.02 -0.82
N VAL A 163 -10.45 -1.69 -0.91
CA VAL A 163 -9.31 -0.83 -1.28
C VAL A 163 -8.88 -0.03 -0.07
N PHE A 164 -7.64 -0.28 0.35
CA PHE A 164 -7.01 0.37 1.48
C PHE A 164 -5.88 1.28 1.03
N PHE A 165 -5.64 2.31 1.84
CA PHE A 165 -4.54 3.24 1.65
C PHE A 165 -3.56 3.14 2.82
N VAL A 166 -2.26 3.15 2.55
CA VAL A 166 -1.19 3.10 3.57
C VAL A 166 -0.22 4.25 3.33
N THR A 167 0.09 5.00 4.39
CA THR A 167 0.93 6.20 4.24
C THR A 167 1.63 6.60 5.54
N PRO A 168 2.84 7.19 5.49
CA PRO A 168 3.36 7.97 6.60
C PRO A 168 2.68 9.34 6.80
N ASP A 169 1.81 9.77 5.86
CA ASP A 169 1.10 11.07 5.89
C ASP A 169 2.03 12.28 6.02
N GLU A 170 3.15 12.31 5.27
CA GLU A 170 4.17 13.37 5.41
C GLU A 170 3.67 14.78 5.02
N ASP A 171 2.54 14.89 4.33
CA ASP A 171 1.86 16.16 4.02
C ASP A 171 0.72 16.51 5.01
N GLY A 172 0.56 15.70 6.06
CA GLY A 172 -0.41 15.87 7.12
C GLY A 172 -1.85 15.89 6.62
N THR A 173 -2.15 15.17 5.53
CA THR A 173 -3.48 15.16 4.90
C THR A 173 -4.52 14.46 5.79
N LEU A 174 -4.13 13.38 6.45
CA LEU A 174 -4.99 12.58 7.31
C LEU A 174 -4.91 12.95 8.79
N THR A 175 -4.01 13.88 9.15
CA THR A 175 -3.72 14.23 10.54
C THR A 175 -4.88 14.92 11.28
N LYS A 176 -5.59 15.88 10.65
CA LYS A 176 -6.68 16.65 11.29
C LYS A 176 -8.03 16.41 10.60
N LYS A 177 -9.14 16.48 11.33
CA LYS A 177 -10.51 16.47 10.76
C LYS A 177 -10.92 17.85 10.31
N ASN A 178 -10.59 18.90 11.06
CA ASN A 178 -11.06 20.26 10.77
C ASN A 178 -9.90 21.24 10.54
N PRO A 179 -9.91 22.00 9.42
CA PRO A 179 -10.79 21.83 8.26
C PRO A 179 -10.50 20.51 7.51
N VAL A 180 -11.53 19.89 6.95
CA VAL A 180 -11.38 18.62 6.21
C VAL A 180 -10.62 18.87 4.92
N LYS A 181 -9.44 18.25 4.77
CA LYS A 181 -8.70 18.25 3.50
C LYS A 181 -9.37 17.30 2.51
N LYS A 182 -9.35 17.63 1.21
CA LYS A 182 -9.94 16.81 0.13
C LYS A 182 -9.49 15.34 0.17
N GLY A 183 -8.19 15.09 0.37
CA GLY A 183 -7.67 13.73 0.45
C GLY A 183 -8.21 12.92 1.62
N ARG A 184 -8.43 13.56 2.78
CA ARG A 184 -9.11 12.94 3.92
C ARG A 184 -10.56 12.58 3.59
N ALA A 185 -11.29 13.48 2.93
CA ALA A 185 -12.66 13.22 2.51
C ALA A 185 -12.75 11.99 1.59
N ILE A 186 -11.85 11.85 0.62
CA ILE A 186 -11.80 10.69 -0.28
C ILE A 186 -11.55 9.39 0.51
N VAL A 187 -10.60 9.40 1.45
CA VAL A 187 -10.34 8.21 2.28
C VAL A 187 -11.57 7.84 3.14
N GLU A 188 -12.24 8.82 3.72
CA GLU A 188 -13.37 8.56 4.63
C GLU A 188 -14.68 8.24 3.90
N LYS A 189 -14.86 8.72 2.66
CA LYS A 189 -16.11 8.54 1.90
C LYS A 189 -16.03 7.46 0.83
N ASP A 190 -14.90 7.34 0.15
CA ASP A 190 -14.80 6.52 -1.06
C ASP A 190 -13.99 5.22 -0.83
N LEU A 191 -13.00 5.24 0.07
CA LEU A 191 -12.15 4.06 0.34
C LEU A 191 -12.67 3.17 1.47
N ASP A 192 -12.13 1.95 1.55
CA ASP A 192 -12.49 1.01 2.61
C ASP A 192 -11.73 1.28 3.91
N GLY A 193 -10.61 2.00 3.86
CA GLY A 193 -9.83 2.46 5.00
C GLY A 193 -8.48 3.06 4.63
N GLY A 194 -7.90 3.82 5.54
CA GLY A 194 -6.58 4.45 5.45
C GLY A 194 -5.78 4.21 6.72
N TYR A 195 -4.54 3.77 6.58
CA TYR A 195 -3.67 3.33 7.67
C TYR A 195 -2.40 4.16 7.72
N VAL A 196 -2.19 4.85 8.84
CA VAL A 196 -1.12 5.84 8.99
C VAL A 196 0.05 5.28 9.79
N MET A 197 1.25 5.46 9.25
CA MET A 197 2.54 5.03 9.79
C MET A 197 3.32 6.24 10.31
N THR A 198 2.90 6.80 11.44
CA THR A 198 3.51 8.01 12.00
C THR A 198 3.51 7.99 13.52
N GLU A 199 4.44 8.70 14.13
CA GLU A 199 4.42 9.04 15.56
C GLU A 199 3.46 10.20 15.87
N THR A 200 3.15 11.01 14.87
CA THR A 200 2.26 12.17 15.01
C THR A 200 0.87 11.71 15.44
N LYS A 201 0.29 12.37 16.44
CA LYS A 201 -1.09 12.11 16.83
C LYS A 201 -2.02 12.52 15.68
N ILE A 202 -2.77 11.56 15.14
CA ILE A 202 -3.81 11.80 14.13
C ILE A 202 -5.20 11.74 14.76
N GLU A 203 -6.14 12.50 14.19
CA GLU A 203 -7.55 12.36 14.51
C GLU A 203 -8.15 11.19 13.73
N THR A 204 -8.36 10.05 14.39
CA THR A 204 -8.84 8.81 13.78
C THR A 204 -10.35 8.82 13.51
N SER A 205 -10.79 7.88 12.67
CA SER A 205 -12.19 7.57 12.38
C SER A 205 -12.35 6.07 12.08
N ASP A 206 -13.55 5.62 11.72
CA ASP A 206 -13.79 4.23 11.32
C ASP A 206 -13.03 3.83 10.04
N LYS A 207 -12.63 4.83 9.24
CA LYS A 207 -11.84 4.65 8.01
C LYS A 207 -10.37 4.99 8.21
N ILE A 208 -10.04 6.04 8.97
CA ILE A 208 -8.65 6.47 9.19
C ILE A 208 -8.14 5.95 10.52
N LYS A 209 -7.17 5.04 10.48
CA LYS A 209 -6.63 4.34 11.66
C LYS A 209 -5.11 4.38 11.66
N MET A 210 -4.52 4.05 12.80
CA MET A 210 -3.11 3.72 12.86
C MET A 210 -2.83 2.39 12.16
N PHE A 211 -1.62 2.22 11.63
CA PHE A 211 -1.25 1.05 10.84
C PHE A 211 -1.35 -0.28 11.58
N ASP A 212 -1.24 -0.29 12.90
CA ASP A 212 -1.46 -1.49 13.74
C ASP A 212 -2.86 -2.10 13.62
N LYS A 213 -3.83 -1.37 13.02
CA LYS A 213 -5.20 -1.88 12.81
C LYS A 213 -5.40 -2.62 11.48
N LEU A 214 -4.44 -2.53 10.55
CA LEU A 214 -4.57 -3.09 9.21
C LEU A 214 -4.86 -4.60 9.22
N VAL A 215 -4.05 -5.38 9.92
CA VAL A 215 -4.19 -6.85 9.96
C VAL A 215 -5.48 -7.27 10.66
N ALA A 216 -5.87 -6.56 11.71
CA ALA A 216 -7.14 -6.82 12.40
C ALA A 216 -8.35 -6.56 11.51
N ASP A 217 -8.31 -5.53 10.66
CA ASP A 217 -9.37 -5.24 9.70
C ASP A 217 -9.37 -6.20 8.52
N LEU A 218 -8.19 -6.62 8.02
CA LEU A 218 -8.08 -7.68 7.01
C LEU A 218 -8.66 -9.01 7.52
N LYS A 219 -8.40 -9.37 8.78
CA LYS A 219 -8.92 -10.60 9.39
C LYS A 219 -10.45 -10.66 9.39
N LYS A 220 -11.14 -9.51 9.53
CA LYS A 220 -12.62 -9.43 9.49
C LYS A 220 -13.20 -9.71 8.09
N LEU A 221 -12.36 -9.69 7.05
CA LEU A 221 -12.77 -9.97 5.68
C LEU A 221 -12.75 -11.47 5.35
N ILE A 222 -12.07 -12.25 6.20
CA ILE A 222 -12.03 -13.71 6.12
C ILE A 222 -13.34 -14.21 6.72
N LYS A 223 -14.11 -14.96 5.94
CA LYS A 223 -15.35 -15.61 6.39
C LYS A 223 -15.04 -16.95 7.03
#